data_AF-A0A1G9PP16-F1
#
_entry.id   AF-A0A1G9PP16-F1
#
_cell.length_a   1.000
_cell.length_b   1.000
_cell.length_c   1.000
_cell.angle_alpha   90.00
_cell.angle_beta   90.00
_cell.angle_gamma   90.00
#
_symmetry.space_group_name_H-M   'P 1'
#
loop_
_entity.id
_entity.type
_entity.pdbx_description
1 polymer ?
#
loop_
_entity_poly.entity_id
_entity_poly.type
_entity_poly.pdbx_seq_one_letter_code
_entity_poly.pdbx_strand_id
1 'polypeptide(L)'
;MNYYEEFYNHPTVRFNVNMSFIGIALTCIYFDWIRTSIGFILGAVLFAVFEHFAHRYVHHHYALTVLKKVHLKHHQDPENIKHLFFSGSVGLMYCLILTILLWLVVRDLSIGTAMLTGTFLYHFYAQWRHYVAHRPIMPGTASADSNEHTNYSGIKSNE
;
A
#
# COMPACT_ATOMS: atom_id res chain seq x y z
N MET A 1 14.31 -3.34 -16.56
CA MET A 1 13.70 -4.21 -15.54
C MET A 1 12.21 -3.98 -15.57
N ASN A 2 11.39 -5.02 -15.55
CA ASN A 2 9.93 -4.88 -15.60
C ASN A 2 9.44 -4.35 -14.23
N TYR A 3 8.90 -3.12 -14.17
CA TYR A 3 8.45 -2.49 -12.92
C TYR A 3 7.40 -3.34 -12.18
N TYR A 4 6.57 -4.09 -12.92
CA TYR A 4 5.61 -5.01 -12.33
C TYR A 4 6.31 -6.16 -11.58
N GLU A 5 7.35 -6.75 -12.18
CA GLU A 5 8.13 -7.81 -11.53
C GLU A 5 8.90 -7.28 -10.31
N GLU A 6 9.41 -6.05 -10.37
CA GLU A 6 10.07 -5.41 -9.24
C GLU A 6 9.12 -5.28 -8.03
N PHE A 7 7.89 -4.82 -8.28
CA PHE A 7 6.85 -4.70 -7.26
C PHE A 7 6.44 -6.07 -6.68
N TYR A 8 6.09 -7.02 -7.55
CA TYR A 8 5.62 -8.34 -7.12
C TYR A 8 6.69 -9.17 -6.42
N ASN A 9 7.96 -8.99 -6.73
CA ASN A 9 9.03 -9.75 -6.07
C ASN A 9 9.37 -9.23 -4.67
N HIS A 10 8.84 -8.07 -4.27
CA HIS A 10 9.06 -7.55 -2.93
C HIS A 10 8.38 -8.44 -1.87
N PRO A 11 9.08 -8.91 -0.82
CA PRO A 11 8.54 -9.86 0.16
C PRO A 11 7.23 -9.40 0.82
N THR A 12 7.13 -8.12 1.17
CA THR A 12 5.93 -7.54 1.80
C THR A 12 4.72 -7.56 0.86
N VAL A 13 4.93 -7.35 -0.45
CA VAL A 13 3.86 -7.37 -1.46
C VAL A 13 3.36 -8.80 -1.64
N ARG A 14 4.27 -9.77 -1.79
CA ARG A 14 3.92 -11.19 -1.90
C ARG A 14 3.11 -11.68 -0.71
N PHE A 15 3.51 -11.29 0.50
CA PHE A 15 2.77 -11.61 1.71
C PHE A 15 1.33 -11.09 1.65
N ASN A 16 1.15 -9.83 1.28
CA ASN A 16 -0.18 -9.21 1.21
C ASN A 16 -1.07 -9.82 0.11
N VAL A 17 -0.49 -10.14 -1.05
CA VAL A 17 -1.17 -10.84 -2.14
C VAL A 17 -1.64 -12.22 -1.67
N ASN A 18 -0.78 -13.01 -1.02
CA ASN A 18 -1.16 -14.31 -0.49
C ASN A 18 -2.28 -14.21 0.56
N MET A 19 -2.21 -13.22 1.46
CA MET A 19 -3.27 -12.98 2.45
C MET A 19 -4.58 -12.54 1.81
N SER A 20 -4.52 -11.77 0.73
CA SER A 20 -5.71 -11.38 -0.05
C SER A 20 -6.37 -12.62 -0.67
N PHE A 21 -5.60 -13.53 -1.27
CA PHE A 21 -6.15 -14.78 -1.82
C PHE A 21 -6.78 -15.68 -0.74
N ILE A 22 -6.12 -15.82 0.41
CA ILE A 22 -6.67 -16.58 1.54
C ILE A 22 -7.98 -15.93 2.03
N GLY A 23 -8.01 -14.61 2.15
CA GLY A 23 -9.20 -13.85 2.53
C GLY A 23 -10.35 -14.07 1.55
N ILE A 24 -10.09 -13.94 0.25
CA ILE A 24 -11.10 -14.19 -0.80
C ILE A 24 -11.64 -15.62 -0.69
N ALA A 25 -10.76 -16.61 -0.57
CA ALA A 25 -11.18 -18.01 -0.44
C ALA A 25 -12.09 -18.23 0.78
N LEU A 26 -11.73 -17.68 1.95
CA LEU A 26 -12.54 -17.75 3.16
C LEU A 26 -13.88 -17.01 3.01
N THR A 27 -13.87 -15.84 2.39
CA THR A 27 -15.08 -15.05 2.14
C THR A 27 -16.04 -15.77 1.21
N CYS A 28 -15.53 -16.49 0.21
CA CYS A 28 -16.35 -17.33 -0.67
C CYS A 28 -17.00 -18.50 0.08
N ILE A 29 -16.32 -19.08 1.07
CA ILE A 29 -16.88 -20.17 1.89
C ILE A 29 -18.03 -19.68 2.78
N TYR A 30 -17.90 -18.49 3.37
CA TYR A 30 -18.89 -17.90 4.29
C TYR A 30 -19.74 -16.81 3.64
N PHE A 31 -19.93 -16.91 2.31
CA PHE A 31 -20.55 -15.87 1.51
C PHE A 31 -22.01 -15.65 1.90
N ASP A 32 -22.33 -14.40 2.22
CA ASP A 32 -23.69 -13.91 2.42
C ASP A 32 -23.77 -12.52 1.78
N TRP A 33 -24.68 -12.34 0.83
CA TRP A 33 -24.70 -11.15 -0.03
C TRP A 33 -24.62 -9.83 0.74
N ILE A 34 -25.41 -9.68 1.80
CA ILE A 34 -25.51 -8.44 2.55
C ILE A 34 -24.33 -8.33 3.52
N ARG A 35 -24.07 -9.38 4.30
CA ARG A 35 -23.03 -9.37 5.34
C ARG A 35 -21.64 -9.26 4.73
N THR A 36 -21.38 -10.00 3.66
CA THR A 36 -20.11 -9.97 2.93
C THR A 36 -19.87 -8.59 2.32
N SER A 37 -20.89 -8.00 1.67
CA SER A 37 -20.73 -6.67 1.07
C SER A 37 -20.44 -5.59 2.11
N ILE A 38 -21.19 -5.57 3.22
CA ILE A 38 -20.98 -4.62 4.32
C ILE A 38 -19.62 -4.85 4.97
N GLY A 39 -19.28 -6.10 5.29
CA GLY A 39 -18.01 -6.46 5.89
C GLY A 39 -16.83 -6.03 5.01
N PHE A 40 -16.89 -6.32 3.72
CA PHE A 40 -15.85 -5.92 2.76
C PHE A 40 -15.60 -4.41 2.76
N ILE A 41 -16.66 -3.62 2.64
CA ILE A 41 -16.57 -2.14 2.62
C ILE A 41 -16.02 -1.64 3.96
N LEU A 42 -16.53 -2.14 5.08
CA LEU A 42 -16.05 -1.75 6.41
C LEU A 42 -14.57 -2.07 6.60
N GLY A 43 -14.11 -3.23 6.13
CA GLY A 43 -12.69 -3.61 6.18
C GLY A 43 -11.81 -2.65 5.38
N ALA A 44 -12.21 -2.33 4.15
CA ALA A 44 -11.47 -1.39 3.31
C ALA A 44 -11.40 0.01 3.93
N VAL A 45 -12.53 0.53 4.44
CA VAL A 45 -12.59 1.83 5.12
C VAL A 45 -11.75 1.84 6.39
N LEU A 46 -11.82 0.79 7.21
CA LEU A 46 -11.04 0.67 8.43
C LEU A 46 -9.54 0.72 8.13
N PHE A 47 -9.10 0.00 7.10
CA PHE A 47 -7.71 0.07 6.66
C PHE A 47 -7.34 1.48 6.18
N ALA A 48 -8.17 2.12 5.35
CA ALA A 48 -7.87 3.46 4.84
C ALA A 48 -7.70 4.50 5.96
N VAL A 49 -8.56 4.44 6.98
CA VAL A 49 -8.46 5.30 8.17
C VAL A 49 -7.19 4.97 8.95
N PHE A 50 -6.90 3.68 9.15
CA PHE A 50 -5.70 3.26 9.86
C PHE A 50 -4.43 3.69 9.12
N GLU A 51 -4.35 3.50 7.80
CA GLU A 51 -3.22 3.90 6.97
C GLU A 51 -2.96 5.40 7.11
N HIS A 52 -4.01 6.22 7.02
CA HIS A 52 -3.90 7.66 7.21
C HIS A 52 -3.35 8.01 8.60
N PHE A 53 -3.89 7.37 9.64
CA PHE A 53 -3.48 7.60 11.02
C PHE A 53 -2.05 7.13 11.27
N ALA A 54 -1.68 5.95 10.80
CA ALA A 54 -0.35 5.38 10.95
C ALA A 54 0.70 6.20 10.20
N HIS A 55 0.42 6.56 8.95
CA HIS A 55 1.31 7.39 8.16
C HIS A 55 1.52 8.76 8.86
N ARG A 56 0.44 9.41 9.30
CA ARG A 56 0.53 10.75 9.89
C ARG A 56 1.11 10.76 11.31
N TYR A 57 0.68 9.87 12.20
CA TYR A 57 1.03 9.97 13.62
C TYR A 57 2.08 8.96 14.06
N VAL A 58 2.05 7.74 13.52
CA VAL A 58 3.01 6.68 13.89
C VAL A 58 4.35 6.90 13.19
N HIS A 59 4.36 7.23 11.89
CA HIS A 59 5.59 7.40 11.12
C HIS A 59 6.24 8.77 11.30
N HIS A 60 5.45 9.84 11.23
CA HIS A 60 6.00 11.19 11.32
C HIS A 60 6.21 11.67 12.75
N HIS A 61 5.34 11.30 13.69
CA HIS A 61 5.27 11.99 14.98
C HIS A 61 5.78 11.18 16.18
N TYR A 62 5.26 9.98 16.53
CA TYR A 62 5.39 9.56 17.95
C TYR A 62 5.61 8.11 18.41
N ALA A 63 5.61 7.04 17.62
CA ALA A 63 5.50 5.71 18.28
C ALA A 63 6.75 4.83 18.32
N LEU A 64 7.55 4.76 17.25
CA LEU A 64 8.63 3.77 17.16
C LEU A 64 9.83 4.37 16.41
N THR A 65 10.94 4.56 17.11
CA THR A 65 12.20 5.10 16.56
C THR A 65 12.66 4.32 15.33
N VAL A 66 12.33 3.03 15.27
CA VAL A 66 12.60 2.15 14.12
C VAL A 66 11.78 2.57 12.90
N LEU A 67 10.48 2.80 13.05
CA LEU A 67 9.58 3.20 11.95
C LEU A 67 9.93 4.59 11.41
N LYS A 68 10.21 5.54 12.30
CA LYS A 68 10.64 6.89 11.91
C LYS A 68 11.94 6.86 11.10
N LYS A 69 12.91 6.01 11.48
CA LYS A 69 14.17 5.85 10.75
C LYS A 69 13.98 5.22 9.37
N VAL A 70 13.09 4.23 9.23
CA VAL A 70 12.78 3.61 7.92
C VAL A 70 12.07 4.62 7.01
N HIS A 71 11.09 5.34 7.54
CA HIS A 71 10.37 6.38 6.79
C HIS A 71 11.29 7.52 6.36
N LEU A 72 12.17 8.00 7.24
CA LEU A 72 13.13 9.05 6.89
C LEU A 72 14.11 8.58 5.80
N LYS A 73 14.58 7.34 5.86
CA LYS A 73 15.43 6.75 4.80
C LYS A 73 14.70 6.67 3.46
N HIS A 74 13.41 6.39 3.48
CA HIS A 74 12.60 6.44 2.28
C HIS A 74 12.49 7.86 1.69
N HIS A 75 12.28 8.89 2.53
CA HIS A 75 12.30 10.28 2.08
C HIS A 75 13.66 10.74 1.55
N GLN A 76 14.75 10.16 2.05
CA GLN A 76 16.11 10.44 1.58
C GLN A 76 16.45 9.77 0.24
N ASP A 77 15.89 8.58 -0.01
CA ASP A 77 16.10 7.79 -1.22
C ASP A 77 14.76 7.20 -1.71
N PRO A 78 13.91 8.03 -2.35
CA PRO A 78 12.55 7.65 -2.73
C PRO A 78 12.52 6.56 -3.80
N GLU A 79 13.57 6.45 -4.61
CA GLU A 79 13.64 5.47 -5.69
C GLU A 79 14.00 4.06 -5.20
N ASN A 80 14.44 3.92 -3.94
CA ASN A 80 14.87 2.64 -3.40
C ASN A 80 13.72 1.83 -2.81
N ILE A 81 13.30 0.80 -3.55
CA ILE A 81 12.15 -0.05 -3.21
C ILE A 81 12.26 -0.73 -1.84
N LYS A 82 13.49 -0.96 -1.35
CA LYS A 82 13.75 -1.66 -0.08
C LYS A 82 13.18 -0.93 1.14
N HIS A 83 13.03 0.39 1.05
CA HIS A 83 12.52 1.24 2.13
C HIS A 83 11.13 1.81 1.83
N LEU A 84 10.60 1.52 0.64
CA LEU A 84 9.31 2.00 0.16
C LEU A 84 8.14 1.38 0.93
N PHE A 85 8.27 0.10 1.26
CA PHE A 85 7.27 -0.62 2.04
C PHE A 85 7.73 -0.81 3.48
N PHE A 86 6.77 -1.03 4.38
CA PHE A 86 7.06 -1.57 5.69
C PHE A 86 7.96 -2.81 5.57
N SER A 87 8.93 -2.93 6.47
CA SER A 87 9.70 -4.17 6.58
C SER A 87 8.73 -5.34 6.80
N GLY A 88 9.00 -6.48 6.17
CA GLY A 88 8.08 -7.63 6.16
C GLY A 88 7.63 -8.05 7.56
N SER A 89 8.52 -7.96 8.57
CA SER A 89 8.19 -8.28 9.97
C SER A 89 7.22 -7.29 10.60
N VAL A 90 7.34 -6.00 10.31
CA VAL A 90 6.41 -4.99 10.84
C VAL A 90 5.06 -5.08 10.15
N GLY A 91 5.04 -5.33 8.83
CA GLY A 91 3.81 -5.60 8.09
C GLY A 91 3.08 -6.83 8.64
N LEU A 92 3.81 -7.91 8.96
CA LEU A 92 3.26 -9.13 9.55
C LEU A 92 2.70 -8.88 10.96
N MET A 93 3.44 -8.17 11.81
CA MET A 93 2.98 -7.82 13.15
C MET A 93 1.70 -6.97 13.10
N TYR A 94 1.65 -6.00 12.19
CA TYR A 94 0.45 -5.20 11.97
C TYR A 94 -0.74 -6.05 11.52
N CYS A 95 -0.54 -6.95 10.55
CA CYS A 95 -1.61 -7.83 10.07
C CYS A 95 -2.13 -8.77 11.17
N LEU A 96 -1.25 -9.32 12.01
CA LEU A 96 -1.63 -10.16 13.14
C LEU A 96 -2.46 -9.39 14.17
N ILE A 97 -2.00 -8.21 14.57
CA ILE A 97 -2.72 -7.36 15.54
C ILE A 97 -4.10 -7.00 15.00
N LEU A 98 -4.18 -6.56 13.74
CA LEU A 98 -5.45 -6.18 13.13
C LEU A 98 -6.41 -7.37 13.03
N THR A 99 -5.92 -8.56 12.67
CA THR A 99 -6.72 -9.77 12.58
C THR A 99 -7.27 -10.19 13.94
N ILE A 100 -6.43 -10.15 14.98
CA ILE A 100 -6.84 -10.46 16.35
C ILE A 100 -7.90 -9.47 16.85
N LEU A 101 -7.67 -8.16 16.64
CA LEU A 101 -8.61 -7.13 17.07
C LEU A 101 -9.96 -7.25 16.34
N LEU A 102 -9.94 -7.45 15.02
CA LEU A 102 -11.16 -7.69 14.24
C LEU A 102 -11.92 -8.91 14.76
N TRP A 103 -11.21 -10.00 15.06
CA TRP A 103 -11.84 -11.20 15.59
C TRP A 103 -12.50 -10.96 16.97
N LEU A 104 -11.81 -10.26 17.87
CA LEU A 104 -12.32 -9.99 19.22
C LEU A 104 -13.60 -9.15 19.22
N VAL A 105 -13.74 -8.25 18.25
CA VAL A 105 -14.89 -7.34 18.12
C VAL A 105 -16.03 -7.98 17.33
N VAL A 106 -15.76 -8.53 16.15
CA VAL A 106 -16.80 -8.98 15.21
C VAL A 106 -17.40 -10.31 15.65
N ARG A 107 -16.57 -11.26 16.12
CA ARG A 107 -16.97 -12.60 16.60
C ARG A 107 -17.91 -13.39 15.66
N ASP A 108 -17.94 -13.02 14.39
CA ASP A 108 -18.75 -13.64 13.33
C ASP A 108 -17.83 -13.92 12.14
N LEU A 109 -17.78 -15.18 11.70
CA LEU A 109 -16.85 -15.61 10.65
C LEU A 109 -17.23 -15.06 9.27
N SER A 110 -18.53 -14.86 8.99
CA SER A 110 -18.98 -14.34 7.70
C SER A 110 -18.59 -12.88 7.53
N ILE A 111 -18.91 -12.04 8.51
CA ILE A 111 -18.55 -10.62 8.47
C ILE A 111 -17.04 -10.44 8.66
N GLY A 112 -16.43 -11.19 9.58
CA GLY A 112 -15.00 -11.07 9.90
C GLY A 112 -14.09 -11.42 8.72
N THR A 113 -14.38 -12.50 7.99
CA THR A 113 -13.59 -12.88 6.81
C THR A 113 -13.76 -11.88 5.67
N ALA A 114 -14.97 -11.36 5.45
CA ALA A 114 -15.21 -10.30 4.48
C ALA A 114 -14.46 -9.00 4.83
N MET A 115 -14.46 -8.59 6.11
CA MET A 115 -13.70 -7.43 6.59
C MET A 115 -12.19 -7.61 6.41
N LEU A 116 -11.65 -8.78 6.74
CA LEU A 116 -10.23 -9.08 6.53
C LEU A 116 -9.86 -9.01 5.05
N THR A 117 -10.72 -9.53 4.19
CA THR A 117 -10.50 -9.51 2.73
C THR A 117 -10.48 -8.10 2.17
N GLY A 118 -11.47 -7.27 2.53
CA GLY A 118 -11.49 -5.87 2.14
C GLY A 118 -10.27 -5.10 2.65
N THR A 119 -9.82 -5.40 3.87
CA THR A 119 -8.61 -4.84 4.45
C THR A 119 -7.36 -5.19 3.63
N PHE A 120 -7.11 -6.47 3.35
CA PHE A 120 -5.90 -6.90 2.63
C PHE A 120 -5.88 -6.41 1.19
N LEU A 121 -7.02 -6.42 0.51
CA LEU A 121 -7.12 -5.89 -0.85
C LEU A 121 -6.88 -4.38 -0.90
N TYR A 122 -7.44 -3.62 0.04
CA TYR A 122 -7.17 -2.19 0.11
C TYR A 122 -5.70 -1.93 0.49
N HIS A 123 -5.12 -2.72 1.39
CA HIS A 123 -3.69 -2.62 1.72
C HIS A 123 -2.81 -2.86 0.48
N PHE A 124 -3.15 -3.86 -0.34
CA PHE A 124 -2.44 -4.11 -1.59
C PHE A 124 -2.57 -2.94 -2.56
N TYR A 125 -3.77 -2.38 -2.67
CA TYR A 125 -4.02 -1.17 -3.47
C TYR A 125 -3.22 0.05 -2.97
N ALA A 126 -3.13 0.25 -1.67
CA ALA A 126 -2.33 1.32 -1.06
C ALA A 126 -0.83 1.15 -1.38
N GLN A 127 -0.31 -0.08 -1.26
CA GLN A 127 1.07 -0.41 -1.63
C GLN A 127 1.33 -0.14 -3.11
N TRP A 128 0.41 -0.55 -3.99
CA TRP A 128 0.51 -0.30 -5.42
C TRP A 128 0.53 1.19 -5.73
N ARG A 129 -0.39 1.96 -5.15
CA ARG A 129 -0.44 3.41 -5.31
C ARG A 129 0.84 4.10 -4.86
N HIS A 130 1.38 3.71 -3.71
CA HIS A 130 2.64 4.23 -3.20
C HIS A 130 3.80 3.87 -4.14
N TYR A 131 3.81 2.66 -4.71
CA TYR A 131 4.82 2.24 -5.69
C TYR A 131 4.77 3.04 -6.98
N VAL A 132 3.59 3.20 -7.56
CA VAL A 132 3.37 3.96 -8.80
C VAL A 132 3.74 5.43 -8.61
N ALA A 133 3.54 6.01 -7.42
CA ALA A 133 3.93 7.40 -7.16
C ALA A 133 5.45 7.64 -7.19
N HIS A 134 6.26 6.60 -6.98
CA HIS A 134 7.72 6.67 -6.90
C HIS A 134 8.43 6.08 -8.11
N ARG A 135 7.66 5.64 -9.10
CA ARG A 135 8.16 5.12 -10.36
C ARG A 135 7.55 5.93 -11.50
N PRO A 136 8.27 6.16 -12.61
CA PRO A 136 7.72 6.82 -13.78
C PRO A 136 6.79 5.88 -14.57
N ILE A 137 5.86 5.20 -13.88
CA ILE A 137 4.80 4.41 -14.49
C ILE A 137 3.72 5.42 -14.90
N MET A 138 4.01 6.16 -15.98
CA MET A 138 3.01 7.00 -16.62
C MET A 138 1.80 6.14 -16.98
N PRO A 139 0.56 6.54 -16.65
CA PRO A 139 -0.58 5.99 -17.36
C PRO A 139 -0.35 6.27 -18.85
N GLY A 140 -0.67 5.31 -19.72
CA GLY A 140 -0.45 5.36 -21.18
C GLY A 140 -1.27 6.44 -21.91
N THR A 141 -1.47 7.60 -21.32
CA THR A 141 -2.02 8.82 -21.90
C THR A 141 -0.89 9.85 -21.99
N ALA A 142 0.16 9.53 -22.73
CA ALA A 142 1.10 10.51 -23.24
C ALA A 142 1.10 10.39 -24.76
N SER A 143 0.20 11.12 -25.41
CA SER A 143 0.29 11.52 -26.82
C SER A 143 -0.69 12.64 -27.10
N ALA A 144 -0.32 13.87 -26.72
CA ALA A 144 -0.55 15.07 -27.53
C ALA A 144 0.29 16.21 -26.94
N ASP A 145 1.25 16.66 -27.73
CA ASP A 145 2.04 17.90 -27.62
C ASP A 145 2.98 18.11 -26.44
N SER A 146 4.25 17.77 -26.67
CA SER A 146 5.35 18.68 -26.32
C SER A 146 6.49 18.64 -27.35
N ASN A 147 6.15 18.50 -28.64
CA ASN A 147 7.06 18.84 -29.74
C ASN A 147 6.83 20.31 -30.11
N GLU A 148 7.20 21.22 -29.23
CA GLU A 148 7.34 22.62 -29.59
C GLU A 148 8.68 23.15 -29.05
N HIS A 149 9.64 23.17 -29.96
CA HIS A 149 10.69 24.18 -30.12
C HIS A 149 11.03 25.08 -28.92
N THR A 150 12.28 25.02 -28.46
CA THR A 150 13.31 26.07 -28.63
C THR A 150 14.51 25.75 -27.70
N ASN A 151 15.63 25.26 -28.21
CA ASN A 151 16.79 26.08 -28.63
C ASN A 151 17.05 27.31 -27.73
N TYR A 152 17.88 27.12 -26.70
CA TYR A 152 18.81 28.16 -26.23
C TYR A 152 20.14 27.50 -25.85
N SER A 153 20.92 27.19 -26.88
CA SER A 153 22.38 27.17 -26.77
C SER A 153 22.88 28.60 -26.99
N GLY A 154 23.65 29.11 -26.02
CA GLY A 154 24.47 30.31 -26.16
C GLY A 154 23.96 31.54 -25.42
N ILE A 155 24.64 31.91 -24.33
CA ILE A 155 25.40 33.17 -24.25
C ILE A 155 26.64 32.90 -23.38
N LYS A 156 27.77 33.38 -23.90
CA LYS A 156 29.13 33.29 -23.40
C LYS A 156 29.36 34.17 -22.17
N SER A 157 30.41 33.82 -21.44
CA SER A 157 31.32 34.66 -20.65
C SER A 157 31.26 36.18 -20.88
N ASN A 158 31.18 36.95 -19.78
CA ASN A 158 32.13 37.99 -19.36
C ASN A 158 31.45 38.97 -18.39
N GLU A 159 31.91 38.98 -17.13
CA GLU A 159 32.41 40.14 -16.36
C GLU A 159 32.64 39.74 -14.89
#